data_AF-A0A511KKF2-F1
#
_entry.id   AF-A0A511KKF2-F1
#
_cell.length_a   1.000
_cell.length_b   1.000
_cell.length_c   1.000
_cell.angle_alpha   90.00
_cell.angle_beta   90.00
_cell.angle_gamma   90.00
#
_symmetry.space_group_name_H-M   'P 1'
#
loop_
_entity.id
_entity.type
_entity.pdbx_description
1 polymer ?
#
loop_
_entity_poly.entity_id
_entity_poly.type
_entity_poly.pdbx_seq_one_letter_code
_entity_poly.pdbx_strand_id
1 'polypeptide(L)'
;MDDNVLESRHAATQLSLADLRDLQAVPFTSSEDEQLAHTLWREELEHFASTLADRQLVQDSQTALRIGQTLDTVRTQREQRSARLALAAHPYRRNSPNSATSASTVPSASTSGDVGLNLKTSRETSACVSCTEEVGAVAARANCGPLFSAPCLIRLFRLATRGECLFPPSCCTMPIPDALALPLLDDGDAKDYRQASEEFCSPKRLYCSNGKCGRWLGPLTALKRDVVCCNMMLKSLAQMTTTETLPSNSLPKSMAADLRIPTPG
;
A
#
# COMPACT_ATOMS: atom_id res chain seq x y z
N MET A 1 -17.09 -18.17 13.38
CA MET A 1 -16.59 -17.12 12.48
C MET A 1 -17.70 -16.84 11.49
N ASP A 2 -18.00 -15.58 11.25
CA ASP A 2 -19.07 -15.17 10.34
C ASP A 2 -18.69 -15.52 8.89
N ASP A 3 -19.66 -15.98 8.08
CA ASP A 3 -19.44 -16.39 6.69
C ASP A 3 -18.77 -15.29 5.85
N ASN A 4 -19.10 -14.03 6.15
CA ASN A 4 -18.49 -12.84 5.53
C ASN A 4 -16.96 -12.78 5.78
N VAL A 5 -16.50 -13.17 6.97
CA VAL A 5 -15.07 -13.18 7.29
C VAL A 5 -14.34 -14.27 6.50
N LEU A 6 -14.95 -15.45 6.31
CA LEU A 6 -14.33 -16.51 5.51
C LEU A 6 -14.25 -16.13 4.03
N GLU A 7 -15.33 -15.60 3.46
CA GLU A 7 -15.36 -15.10 2.08
C GLU A 7 -14.33 -13.98 1.85
N SER A 8 -14.23 -13.02 2.79
CA SER A 8 -13.25 -11.94 2.72
C SER A 8 -11.81 -12.47 2.72
N ARG A 9 -11.50 -13.49 3.54
CA ARG A 9 -10.18 -14.13 3.56
C ARG A 9 -9.87 -14.87 2.26
N HIS A 10 -10.84 -15.59 1.70
CA HIS A 10 -10.70 -16.23 0.38
C HIS A 10 -10.37 -15.21 -0.70
N ALA A 11 -11.12 -14.11 -0.76
CA ALA A 11 -10.91 -13.04 -1.73
C ALA A 11 -9.52 -12.40 -1.57
N ALA A 12 -9.09 -12.13 -0.34
CA ALA A 12 -7.76 -11.58 -0.07
C ALA A 12 -6.64 -12.53 -0.54
N THR A 13 -6.72 -13.83 -0.23
CA THR A 13 -5.74 -14.82 -0.68
C THR A 13 -5.70 -14.93 -2.20
N GLN A 14 -6.84 -14.88 -2.88
CA GLN A 14 -6.91 -14.89 -4.34
C GLN A 14 -6.26 -13.65 -4.96
N LEU A 15 -6.48 -12.47 -4.37
CA LEU A 15 -5.85 -11.23 -4.83
C LEU A 15 -4.33 -11.30 -4.66
N SER A 16 -3.83 -11.74 -3.50
CA SER A 16 -2.39 -11.90 -3.28
C SER A 16 -1.73 -12.88 -4.26
N LEU A 17 -2.43 -13.96 -4.63
CA LEU A 17 -1.95 -14.88 -5.67
C LEU A 17 -1.92 -14.24 -7.06
N ALA A 18 -2.86 -13.34 -7.37
CA ALA A 18 -2.85 -12.59 -8.62
C ALA A 18 -1.69 -11.59 -8.65
N ASP A 19 -1.51 -10.81 -7.58
CA ASP A 19 -0.39 -9.86 -7.44
C ASP A 19 0.97 -10.57 -7.60
N LEU A 20 1.12 -11.77 -7.03
CA LEU A 20 2.33 -12.57 -7.17
C LEU A 20 2.58 -13.02 -8.61
N ARG A 21 1.54 -13.33 -9.39
CA ARG A 21 1.69 -13.65 -10.83
C ARG A 21 2.14 -12.42 -11.61
N ASP A 22 1.62 -11.25 -11.29
CA ASP A 22 1.99 -10.00 -11.94
C ASP A 22 3.46 -9.64 -11.64
N LEU A 23 3.92 -9.85 -10.40
CA LEU A 23 5.33 -9.68 -10.02
C LEU A 23 6.25 -10.63 -10.81
N GLN A 24 5.84 -11.89 -10.96
CA GLN A 24 6.61 -12.90 -11.70
C GLN A 24 6.63 -12.66 -13.22
N ALA A 25 5.68 -11.89 -13.75
CA ALA A 25 5.63 -11.54 -15.17
C ALA A 25 6.61 -10.41 -15.55
N VAL A 26 7.22 -9.72 -14.59
CA VAL A 26 8.17 -8.62 -14.84
C VAL A 26 9.50 -9.18 -15.36
N PRO A 27 9.93 -8.89 -16.61
CA PRO A 27 11.06 -9.60 -17.24
C PRO A 27 12.45 -9.09 -16.86
N PHE A 28 12.61 -8.27 -15.82
CA PHE A 28 13.92 -7.70 -15.48
C PHE A 28 14.57 -8.50 -14.35
N THR A 29 15.89 -8.70 -14.46
CA THR A 29 16.78 -9.52 -13.62
C THR A 29 16.41 -9.58 -12.13
N SER A 30 15.45 -10.43 -11.77
CA SER A 30 15.13 -10.70 -10.37
C SER A 30 16.30 -11.46 -9.76
N SER A 31 16.76 -11.06 -8.58
CA SER A 31 17.81 -11.79 -7.85
C SER A 31 17.36 -13.24 -7.59
N GLU A 32 18.29 -14.20 -7.46
CA GLU A 32 17.94 -15.57 -7.05
C GLU A 32 17.17 -15.57 -5.72
N ASP A 33 17.56 -14.70 -4.78
CA ASP A 33 16.88 -14.51 -3.50
C ASP A 33 15.43 -14.01 -3.67
N GLU A 34 15.19 -13.17 -4.67
CA GLU A 34 13.86 -12.64 -4.97
C GLU A 34 12.96 -13.72 -5.59
N GLN A 35 13.52 -14.54 -6.49
CA GLN A 35 12.81 -15.70 -7.04
C GLN A 35 12.46 -16.72 -5.95
N LEU A 36 13.38 -16.97 -5.03
CA LEU A 36 13.15 -17.83 -3.87
C LEU A 36 12.05 -17.25 -2.97
N ALA A 37 12.10 -15.95 -2.66
CA ALA A 37 11.08 -15.28 -1.85
C ALA A 37 9.68 -15.38 -2.49
N HIS A 38 9.57 -15.16 -3.80
CA HIS A 38 8.31 -15.32 -4.52
C HIS A 38 7.81 -16.77 -4.51
N THR A 39 8.71 -17.75 -4.60
CA THR A 39 8.34 -19.17 -4.57
C THR A 39 7.81 -19.56 -3.19
N LEU A 40 8.53 -19.20 -2.12
CA LEU A 40 8.09 -19.46 -0.74
C LEU A 40 6.76 -18.76 -0.43
N TRP A 41 6.58 -17.52 -0.88
CA TRP A 41 5.32 -16.81 -0.69
C TRP A 41 4.17 -17.47 -1.45
N ARG A 42 4.42 -17.97 -2.66
CA ARG A 42 3.41 -18.76 -3.41
C ARG A 42 2.96 -19.97 -2.62
N GLU A 43 3.91 -20.77 -2.13
CA GLU A 43 3.64 -21.98 -1.36
C GLU A 43 2.84 -21.68 -0.08
N GLU A 44 3.17 -20.59 0.60
CA GLU A 44 2.45 -20.15 1.79
C GLU A 44 1.00 -19.75 1.45
N LEU A 45 0.80 -18.98 0.38
CA LEU A 45 -0.54 -18.60 -0.10
C LEU A 45 -1.37 -19.81 -0.54
N GLU A 46 -0.76 -20.79 -1.20
CA GLU A 46 -1.41 -22.04 -1.60
C GLU A 46 -1.81 -22.87 -0.38
N HIS A 47 -0.95 -22.94 0.63
CA HIS A 47 -1.27 -23.60 1.91
C HIS A 47 -2.44 -22.91 2.63
N PHE A 48 -2.44 -21.57 2.66
CA PHE A 48 -3.57 -20.81 3.19
C PHE A 48 -4.85 -21.05 2.39
N ALA A 49 -4.78 -21.06 1.06
CA ALA A 49 -5.93 -21.32 0.20
C ALA A 49 -6.54 -22.71 0.47
N SER A 50 -5.70 -23.74 0.63
CA SER A 50 -6.14 -25.09 0.99
C SER A 50 -6.88 -25.10 2.34
N THR A 51 -6.29 -24.47 3.36
CA THR A 51 -6.90 -24.38 4.70
C THR A 51 -8.27 -23.67 4.67
N LEU A 52 -8.41 -22.64 3.84
CA LEU A 52 -9.67 -21.92 3.68
C LEU A 52 -10.70 -22.75 2.89
N ALA A 53 -10.26 -23.53 1.91
CA ALA A 53 -11.13 -24.45 1.16
C ALA A 53 -11.69 -25.56 2.07
N ASP A 54 -10.87 -26.13 2.95
CA ASP A 54 -11.30 -27.12 3.93
C ASP A 54 -12.35 -26.54 4.89
N ARG A 55 -12.12 -25.32 5.39
CA ARG A 55 -13.10 -24.63 6.25
C ARG A 55 -14.41 -24.38 5.51
N GLN A 56 -14.35 -23.98 4.25
CA GLN A 56 -15.53 -23.77 3.43
C GLN A 56 -16.30 -25.07 3.20
N LEU A 57 -15.61 -26.19 2.94
CA LEU A 57 -16.24 -27.50 2.80
C LEU A 57 -17.02 -27.91 4.06
N VAL A 58 -16.45 -27.65 5.23
CA VAL A 58 -17.13 -27.90 6.52
C VAL A 58 -18.40 -27.05 6.63
N GLN A 59 -18.36 -25.76 6.26
CA GLN A 59 -19.55 -24.90 6.27
C GLN A 59 -20.62 -25.35 5.26
N ASP A 60 -20.21 -25.72 4.04
CA ASP A 60 -21.12 -26.21 3.02
C ASP A 60 -21.81 -27.50 3.47
N SER A 61 -21.07 -28.43 4.08
CA SER A 61 -21.62 -29.68 4.60
C SER A 61 -22.61 -29.44 5.74
N GLN A 62 -22.30 -28.54 6.67
CA GLN A 62 -23.22 -28.15 7.75
C GLN A 62 -24.49 -27.49 7.18
N THR A 63 -24.34 -26.65 6.17
CA THR A 63 -25.46 -25.96 5.51
C THR A 63 -26.35 -26.97 4.79
N ALA A 64 -25.77 -27.90 4.03
CA ALA A 64 -26.48 -28.98 3.34
C ALA A 64 -27.34 -29.80 4.31
N LEU A 65 -26.77 -30.19 5.46
CA LEU A 65 -27.49 -30.91 6.51
C LEU A 65 -28.64 -30.07 7.11
N ARG A 66 -28.42 -28.77 7.33
CA ARG A 66 -29.42 -27.87 7.92
C ARG A 66 -30.64 -27.67 7.02
N ILE A 67 -30.42 -27.52 5.71
CA ILE A 67 -31.48 -27.21 4.74
C ILE A 67 -32.03 -28.45 4.02
N GLY A 68 -31.48 -29.63 4.28
CA GLY A 68 -31.91 -30.88 3.65
C GLY A 68 -31.60 -30.95 2.15
N GLN A 69 -30.52 -30.31 1.71
CA GLN A 69 -30.07 -30.31 0.32
C GLN A 69 -28.75 -31.07 0.15
N THR A 70 -28.35 -31.39 -1.09
CA THR A 70 -27.07 -32.07 -1.35
C THR A 70 -25.91 -31.07 -1.31
N LEU A 71 -24.71 -31.56 -0.96
CA LEU A 71 -23.51 -30.71 -0.91
C LEU A 71 -23.22 -30.01 -2.24
N ASP A 72 -23.43 -30.70 -3.37
CA ASP A 72 -23.25 -30.12 -4.70
C ASP A 72 -24.21 -28.97 -5.00
N THR A 73 -25.46 -29.07 -4.52
CA THR A 73 -26.43 -27.97 -4.69
C THR A 73 -26.04 -26.74 -3.87
N VAL A 74 -25.53 -26.91 -2.64
CA VAL A 74 -25.05 -25.80 -1.83
C VAL A 74 -23.81 -25.16 -2.46
N ARG A 75 -22.86 -25.98 -2.93
CA ARG A 75 -21.65 -25.52 -3.61
C ARG A 75 -21.97 -24.68 -4.86
N THR A 76 -22.84 -25.20 -5.73
CA THR A 76 -23.26 -24.50 -6.96
C THR A 76 -24.01 -23.20 -6.66
N GLN A 77 -24.89 -23.19 -5.64
CA GLN A 77 -25.55 -21.96 -5.19
C GLN A 77 -24.55 -20.90 -4.71
N ARG A 78 -23.54 -21.28 -3.93
CA ARG A 78 -22.46 -20.37 -3.50
C ARG A 78 -21.68 -19.83 -4.69
N GLU A 79 -21.26 -20.69 -5.61
CA GLU A 79 -20.52 -20.29 -6.82
C GLU A 79 -21.35 -19.35 -7.71
N GLN A 80 -22.66 -19.59 -7.85
CA GLN A 80 -23.56 -18.67 -8.55
C GLN A 80 -23.71 -17.33 -7.81
N ARG A 81 -23.80 -17.35 -6.49
CA ARG A 81 -23.87 -16.13 -5.66
C ARG A 81 -22.60 -15.30 -5.80
N SER A 82 -21.42 -15.92 -5.71
CA SER A 82 -20.14 -15.23 -5.87
C SER A 82 -19.98 -14.66 -7.29
N ALA A 83 -20.34 -15.41 -8.33
CA ALA A 83 -20.32 -14.91 -9.71
C ALA A 83 -21.25 -13.70 -9.92
N ARG A 84 -22.46 -13.73 -9.35
CA ARG A 84 -23.39 -12.59 -9.40
C ARG A 84 -22.83 -11.36 -8.68
N LEU A 85 -22.23 -11.53 -7.50
CA LEU A 85 -21.60 -10.43 -6.76
C LEU A 85 -20.40 -9.87 -7.51
N ALA A 86 -19.57 -10.71 -8.13
CA ALA A 86 -18.44 -10.27 -8.94
C ALA A 86 -18.88 -9.44 -10.16
N LEU A 87 -19.96 -9.84 -10.84
CA LEU A 87 -20.54 -9.06 -11.94
C LEU A 87 -21.06 -7.70 -11.46
N ALA A 88 -21.67 -7.63 -10.28
CA ALA A 88 -22.15 -6.38 -9.69
C ALA A 88 -21.01 -5.46 -9.21
N ALA A 89 -19.90 -6.04 -8.74
CA ALA A 89 -18.73 -5.33 -8.24
C ALA A 89 -17.81 -4.75 -9.34
N HIS A 90 -18.12 -4.97 -10.62
CA HIS A 90 -17.45 -4.33 -11.75
C HIS A 90 -18.26 -3.16 -12.34
N PRO A 91 -18.38 -2.01 -11.65
CA PRO A 91 -18.99 -0.81 -12.23
C PRO A 91 -18.10 -0.14 -13.29
N TYR A 92 -16.85 -0.61 -13.47
CA TYR A 92 -15.90 -0.07 -14.44
C TYR A 92 -15.44 -1.11 -15.45
N ARG A 93 -16.39 -1.69 -16.18
CA ARG A 93 -16.08 -2.23 -17.50
C ARG A 93 -15.87 -1.02 -18.42
N ARG A 94 -14.64 -0.49 -18.46
CA ARG A 94 -14.25 0.47 -19.49
C ARG A 94 -14.52 -0.21 -20.83
N ASN A 95 -15.49 0.28 -21.59
CA ASN A 95 -15.64 -0.09 -23.00
C ASN A 95 -14.28 0.18 -23.64
N SER A 96 -13.52 -0.88 -23.90
CA SER A 96 -12.36 -0.83 -24.77
C SER A 96 -12.91 -0.90 -26.19
N PRO A 97 -12.85 0.20 -26.98
CA PRO A 97 -13.17 0.12 -28.38
C PRO A 97 -11.95 -0.51 -29.04
N ASN A 98 -11.91 -1.84 -29.12
CA ASN A 98 -11.17 -2.64 -30.10
C ASN A 98 -11.22 -4.12 -29.71
N SER A 99 -12.34 -4.77 -29.99
CA SER A 99 -12.43 -6.20 -30.27
C SER A 99 -13.78 -6.45 -30.93
N ALA A 100 -13.82 -6.25 -32.24
CA ALA A 100 -14.93 -6.68 -33.07
C ALA A 100 -14.88 -8.20 -33.19
N THR A 101 -15.76 -8.94 -32.52
CA THR A 101 -16.33 -10.18 -33.03
C THR A 101 -17.70 -10.47 -32.37
N SER A 102 -18.74 -10.10 -33.11
CA SER A 102 -20.05 -10.75 -33.30
C SER A 102 -20.88 -11.34 -32.14
N ALA A 103 -22.11 -10.77 -32.09
CA ALA A 103 -23.41 -11.40 -31.85
C ALA A 103 -23.84 -11.71 -30.41
N SER A 104 -24.76 -10.89 -29.88
CA SER A 104 -26.11 -11.39 -29.58
C SER A 104 -27.12 -10.25 -29.42
N THR A 105 -28.26 -10.45 -30.04
CA THR A 105 -29.43 -9.58 -30.20
C THR A 105 -30.09 -9.23 -28.86
N VAL A 106 -30.34 -7.94 -28.61
CA VAL A 106 -31.33 -7.48 -27.62
C VAL A 106 -32.39 -6.63 -28.32
N PRO A 107 -33.69 -6.91 -28.17
CA PRO A 107 -34.73 -6.11 -28.80
C PRO A 107 -34.94 -4.78 -28.06
N SER A 108 -35.19 -3.75 -28.87
CA SER A 108 -35.55 -2.40 -28.44
C SER A 108 -36.88 -2.37 -27.68
N ALA A 109 -36.90 -1.72 -26.52
CA ALA A 109 -38.11 -1.14 -25.96
C ALA A 109 -37.91 0.38 -25.91
N SER A 110 -38.42 1.05 -26.94
CA SER A 110 -38.56 2.49 -26.97
C SER A 110 -39.70 2.88 -26.05
N THR A 111 -39.40 3.67 -25.01
CA THR A 111 -40.38 4.63 -24.47
C THR A 111 -39.66 5.96 -24.35
N SER A 112 -39.91 6.80 -25.35
CA SER A 112 -39.61 8.22 -25.30
C SER A 112 -40.46 8.84 -24.20
N GLY A 113 -39.82 9.21 -23.10
CA GLY A 113 -40.37 10.06 -22.05
C GLY A 113 -39.35 11.15 -21.78
N ASP A 114 -39.57 12.30 -22.40
CA ASP A 114 -38.88 13.56 -22.15
C ASP A 114 -38.78 13.84 -20.65
N VAL A 115 -37.56 13.78 -20.11
CA VAL A 115 -37.22 14.44 -18.86
C VAL A 115 -36.14 15.45 -19.23
N GLY A 116 -36.60 16.66 -19.50
CA GLY A 116 -35.76 17.81 -19.79
C GLY A 116 -34.55 17.86 -18.88
N LEU A 117 -33.38 17.99 -19.52
CA LEU A 117 -32.12 18.31 -18.89
C LEU A 117 -32.28 19.63 -18.15
N ASN A 118 -32.68 19.54 -16.89
CA ASN A 118 -32.54 20.63 -15.97
C ASN A 118 -31.06 20.68 -15.61
N LEU A 119 -30.29 21.40 -16.44
CA LEU A 119 -29.06 22.07 -16.02
C LEU A 119 -29.46 23.10 -14.95
N LYS A 120 -29.88 22.61 -13.78
CA LYS A 120 -29.66 23.34 -12.55
C LYS A 120 -28.17 23.24 -12.39
N THR A 121 -27.47 24.35 -12.64
CA THR A 121 -26.16 24.65 -12.07
C THR A 121 -26.06 23.95 -10.73
N SER A 122 -25.45 22.76 -10.72
CA SER A 122 -25.10 22.11 -9.49
C SER A 122 -24.10 23.07 -8.89
N ARG A 123 -24.52 23.76 -7.83
CA ARG A 123 -23.58 24.37 -6.91
C ARG A 123 -22.61 23.24 -6.61
N GLU A 124 -21.42 23.28 -7.20
CA GLU A 124 -20.42 22.23 -7.04
C GLU A 124 -20.19 22.15 -5.54
N THR A 125 -20.77 21.13 -4.90
CA THR A 125 -20.54 20.85 -3.50
C THR A 125 -19.09 20.40 -3.45
N SER A 126 -18.20 21.35 -3.20
CA SER A 126 -16.82 21.08 -2.87
C SER A 126 -16.82 20.19 -1.64
N ALA A 127 -16.61 18.88 -1.82
CA ALA A 127 -16.50 17.94 -0.72
C ALA A 127 -15.01 17.69 -0.40
N CYS A 128 -14.72 17.44 0.87
CA CYS A 128 -13.37 17.14 1.33
C CYS A 128 -12.95 15.76 0.82
N VAL A 129 -11.78 15.65 0.22
CA VAL A 129 -11.25 14.36 -0.27
C VAL A 129 -10.98 13.35 0.86
N SER A 130 -10.78 13.82 2.09
CA SER A 130 -10.45 12.97 3.23
C SER A 130 -11.66 12.51 4.04
N CYS A 131 -12.61 13.39 4.35
CA CYS A 131 -13.79 13.06 5.17
C CYS A 131 -15.10 13.06 4.40
N THR A 132 -15.10 13.42 3.11
CA THR A 132 -16.29 13.52 2.24
C THR A 132 -17.36 14.51 2.70
N GLU A 133 -17.07 15.33 3.71
CA GLU A 133 -17.97 16.38 4.19
C GLU A 133 -17.90 17.61 3.28
N GLU A 134 -18.99 18.36 3.19
CA GLU A 134 -19.03 19.62 2.45
C GLU A 134 -18.02 20.61 3.03
N VAL A 135 -17.17 21.14 2.15
CA VAL A 135 -16.18 22.14 2.51
C VAL A 135 -16.77 23.53 2.34
N GLY A 136 -16.75 24.33 3.41
CA GLY A 136 -17.13 25.73 3.39
C GLY A 136 -16.10 26.64 2.69
N ALA A 137 -16.23 27.96 2.86
CA ALA A 137 -15.40 28.95 2.19
C ALA A 137 -13.87 28.85 2.50
N VAL A 138 -13.49 28.20 3.61
CA VAL A 138 -12.09 28.02 4.04
C VAL A 138 -11.56 26.65 3.58
N ALA A 139 -11.84 26.29 2.32
CA ALA A 139 -11.34 25.07 1.71
C ALA A 139 -9.92 25.27 1.17
N ALA A 140 -9.00 24.39 1.52
CA ALA A 140 -7.67 24.40 0.94
C ALA A 140 -7.64 23.49 -0.29
N ARG A 141 -7.24 24.04 -1.44
CA ARG A 141 -7.06 23.28 -2.67
C ARG A 141 -5.63 22.81 -2.78
N ALA A 142 -5.44 21.49 -2.80
CA ALA A 142 -4.13 20.92 -3.07
C ALA A 142 -3.77 21.07 -4.56
N ASN A 143 -2.48 21.06 -4.90
CA ASN A 143 -1.99 21.24 -6.27
C ASN A 143 -2.51 20.17 -7.24
N CYS A 144 -2.82 18.98 -6.72
CA CYS A 144 -3.45 17.86 -7.41
C CYS A 144 -4.90 18.16 -7.87
N GLY A 145 -5.56 19.21 -7.33
CA GLY A 145 -6.94 19.59 -7.64
C GLY A 145 -7.94 19.37 -6.49
N PRO A 146 -7.94 18.23 -5.77
CA PRO A 146 -8.82 17.96 -4.64
C PRO A 146 -8.80 19.02 -3.52
N LEU A 147 -9.93 19.10 -2.80
CA LEU A 147 -10.15 20.03 -1.70
C LEU A 147 -10.06 19.31 -0.35
N PHE A 148 -9.52 20.02 0.65
CA PHE A 148 -9.48 19.58 2.03
C PHE A 148 -10.26 20.54 2.91
N SER A 149 -11.03 19.98 3.85
CA SER A 149 -11.53 20.75 4.99
C SER A 149 -10.37 21.12 5.92
N ALA A 150 -10.45 22.29 6.55
CA ALA A 150 -9.47 22.74 7.52
C ALA A 150 -9.10 21.67 8.58
N PRO A 151 -10.04 20.98 9.25
CA PRO A 151 -9.69 19.96 10.24
C PRO A 151 -8.95 18.75 9.63
N CYS A 152 -9.31 18.32 8.42
CA CYS A 152 -8.61 17.24 7.73
C CYS A 152 -7.19 17.65 7.33
N LEU A 153 -7.01 18.90 6.89
CA LEU A 153 -5.69 19.41 6.53
C LEU A 153 -4.77 19.53 7.75
N ILE A 154 -5.27 20.07 8.87
CA ILE A 154 -4.53 20.12 10.15
C ILE A 154 -4.14 18.70 10.59
N ARG A 155 -5.09 17.76 10.56
CA ARG A 155 -4.83 16.36 10.91
C ARG A 155 -3.74 15.73 10.03
N LEU A 156 -3.75 16.02 8.73
CA LEU A 156 -2.75 15.50 7.81
C LEU A 156 -1.35 16.00 8.17
N PHE A 157 -1.20 17.29 8.46
CA PHE A 157 0.08 17.87 8.88
C PHE A 157 0.54 17.34 10.24
N ARG A 158 -0.36 17.16 11.21
CA ARG A 158 -0.07 16.50 12.51
C ARG A 158 0.36 15.04 12.36
N LEU A 159 -0.11 14.34 11.32
CA LEU A 159 0.31 12.96 11.06
C LEU A 159 1.70 12.92 10.43
N ALA A 160 2.01 13.88 9.55
CA ALA A 160 3.32 13.99 8.92
C ALA A 160 4.46 14.19 9.93
N THR A 161 4.19 14.77 11.11
CA THR A 161 5.21 14.91 12.17
C THR A 161 5.58 13.61 12.89
N ARG A 162 4.78 12.56 12.73
CA ARG A 162 4.97 11.30 13.49
C ARG A 162 6.00 10.37 12.88
N GLY A 163 6.36 10.55 11.62
CA GLY A 163 7.32 9.67 10.97
C GLY A 163 7.65 10.07 9.54
N GLU A 164 8.87 9.72 9.13
CA GLU A 164 9.46 10.09 7.85
C GLU A 164 8.68 9.54 6.65
N CYS A 165 8.06 8.36 6.77
CA CYS A 165 7.24 7.79 5.68
C CYS A 165 5.95 8.58 5.39
N LEU A 166 5.54 9.46 6.31
CA LEU A 166 4.38 10.34 6.15
C LEU A 166 4.78 11.77 5.76
N PHE A 167 6.08 12.03 5.64
CA PHE A 167 6.63 13.35 5.34
C PHE A 167 7.25 13.37 3.93
N PRO A 168 7.01 14.41 3.11
CA PRO A 168 6.11 15.54 3.34
C PRO A 168 4.63 15.15 3.20
N PRO A 169 3.70 15.88 3.85
CA PRO A 169 2.27 15.69 3.64
C PRO A 169 1.95 15.88 2.15
N SER A 170 1.32 14.89 1.53
CA SER A 170 1.11 14.87 0.08
C SER A 170 -0.31 14.45 -0.32
N CYS A 171 -0.72 14.87 -1.51
CA CYS A 171 -1.96 14.48 -2.19
C CYS A 171 -1.61 13.99 -3.58
N CYS A 172 -2.07 12.79 -3.97
CA CYS A 172 -1.83 12.24 -5.31
C CYS A 172 -0.34 12.36 -5.72
N THR A 173 0.56 11.97 -4.81
CA THR A 173 2.03 12.04 -4.91
C THR A 173 2.66 13.44 -5.02
N MET A 174 1.85 14.51 -4.95
CA MET A 174 2.33 15.89 -4.93
C MET A 174 2.36 16.43 -3.49
N PRO A 175 3.47 17.04 -3.04
CA PRO A 175 3.53 17.65 -1.71
C PRO A 175 2.52 18.80 -1.60
N ILE A 176 1.85 18.88 -0.45
CA ILE A 176 0.92 19.96 -0.15
C ILE A 176 1.73 21.16 0.34
N PRO A 177 1.57 22.36 -0.24
CA PRO A 177 2.32 23.54 0.18
C PRO A 177 2.06 23.93 1.64
N ASP A 178 3.13 24.19 2.38
CA ASP A 178 3.08 24.65 3.77
C ASP A 178 2.23 25.91 3.94
N ALA A 179 2.23 26.81 2.93
CA ALA A 179 1.45 28.04 2.95
C ALA A 179 -0.07 27.82 3.07
N LEU A 180 -0.58 26.66 2.69
CA LEU A 180 -2.01 26.33 2.82
C LEU A 180 -2.37 25.86 4.23
N ALA A 181 -1.45 25.20 4.91
CA ALA A 181 -1.72 24.56 6.19
C ALA A 181 -1.20 25.36 7.38
N LEU A 182 0.00 25.95 7.31
CA LEU A 182 0.62 26.67 8.43
C LEU A 182 -0.29 27.74 9.06
N PRO A 183 -1.09 28.53 8.32
CA PRO A 183 -2.03 29.48 8.93
C PRO A 183 -3.20 28.84 9.69
N LEU A 184 -3.46 27.55 9.46
CA LEU A 184 -4.55 26.78 10.09
C LEU A 184 -4.06 25.99 11.31
N LEU A 185 -2.76 25.73 11.42
CA LEU A 185 -2.16 25.04 12.56
C LEU A 185 -2.11 25.98 13.77
N ASP A 186 -2.25 25.41 14.97
CA ASP A 186 -1.92 26.14 16.20
C ASP A 186 -0.39 26.28 16.35
N ASP A 187 0.04 27.16 17.27
CA ASP A 187 1.47 27.45 17.45
C ASP A 187 2.29 26.20 17.84
N GLY A 188 1.66 25.26 18.55
CA GLY A 188 2.26 23.99 18.96
C GLY A 188 2.50 23.09 17.76
N ASP A 189 1.45 22.80 17.00
CA ASP A 189 1.53 21.98 15.79
C ASP A 189 2.48 22.58 14.76
N ALA A 190 2.43 23.91 14.56
CA ALA A 190 3.30 24.57 13.61
C ALA A 190 4.78 24.46 14.02
N LYS A 191 5.06 24.49 15.32
CA LYS A 191 6.41 24.26 15.85
C LYS A 191 6.84 22.81 15.67
N ASP A 192 5.98 21.86 15.99
CA ASP A 192 6.27 20.43 15.83
C ASP A 192 6.49 20.07 14.36
N TYR A 193 5.69 20.64 13.45
CA TYR A 193 5.85 20.48 12.00
C TYR A 193 7.18 21.04 11.50
N ARG A 194 7.57 22.24 11.94
CA ARG A 194 8.89 22.80 11.59
C ARG A 194 10.03 21.94 12.09
N GLN A 195 9.96 21.43 13.33
CA GLN A 195 10.99 20.55 13.87
C GLN A 195 11.07 19.23 13.06
N ALA A 196 9.91 18.63 12.74
CA ALA A 196 9.84 17.43 11.91
C ALA A 196 10.37 17.69 10.50
N SER A 197 10.09 18.86 9.91
CA SER A 197 10.61 19.25 8.60
C SER A 197 12.14 19.37 8.61
N GLU A 198 12.71 20.05 9.61
CA GLU A 198 14.17 20.16 9.72
C GLU A 198 14.82 18.78 9.94
N GLU A 199 14.20 17.93 10.76
CA GLU A 199 14.67 16.58 11.02
C GLU A 199 14.61 15.72 9.75
N PHE A 200 13.42 15.52 9.18
CA PHE A 200 13.18 14.61 8.07
C PHE A 200 13.75 15.11 6.74
N CYS A 201 13.93 16.42 6.53
CA CYS A 201 14.64 16.94 5.35
C CYS A 201 16.16 16.95 5.51
N SER A 202 16.70 16.72 6.72
CA SER A 202 18.16 16.67 6.92
C SER A 202 18.76 15.38 6.33
N PRO A 203 19.71 15.45 5.38
CA PRO A 203 20.27 14.25 4.73
C PRO A 203 21.21 13.46 5.66
N LYS A 204 21.84 14.13 6.62
CA LYS A 204 22.66 13.48 7.66
C LYS A 204 22.17 13.95 9.01
N ARG A 205 21.55 13.07 9.78
CA ARG A 205 20.92 13.38 11.06
C ARG A 205 21.76 12.85 12.21
N LEU A 206 21.86 13.64 13.27
CA LEU A 206 22.48 13.22 14.52
C LEU A 206 21.36 12.93 15.53
N TYR A 207 21.38 11.72 16.09
CA TYR A 207 20.46 11.31 17.14
C TYR A 207 21.21 10.97 18.43
N CYS A 208 20.54 11.09 19.56
CA CYS A 208 21.05 10.58 20.82
C CYS A 208 21.11 9.05 20.79
N SER A 209 22.30 8.50 20.99
CA SER A 209 22.55 7.05 20.97
C SER A 209 21.93 6.28 22.13
N ASN A 210 21.48 6.98 23.18
CA ASN A 210 20.75 6.37 24.27
C ASN A 210 19.37 5.91 23.76
N GLY A 211 19.11 4.61 23.74
CA GLY A 211 17.86 4.02 23.26
C GLY A 211 16.60 4.46 24.02
N LYS A 212 16.72 5.03 25.23
CA LYS A 212 15.59 5.66 25.94
C LYS A 212 15.35 7.11 25.54
N CYS A 213 16.34 7.77 24.95
CA CYS A 213 16.26 9.17 24.55
C CYS A 213 15.93 9.31 23.08
N GLY A 214 16.76 8.76 22.18
CA GLY A 214 16.56 8.78 20.73
C GLY A 214 16.35 10.17 20.11
N ARG A 215 16.59 11.26 20.84
CA ARG A 215 16.21 12.61 20.42
C ARG A 215 17.08 13.08 19.27
N TRP A 216 16.46 13.72 18.28
CA TRP A 216 17.19 14.42 17.22
C TRP A 216 17.98 15.60 17.79
N LEU A 217 19.26 15.66 17.45
CA LEU A 217 20.23 16.62 17.95
C LEU A 217 20.65 17.65 16.88
N GLY A 218 20.13 17.51 15.66
CA GLY A 218 20.45 18.39 14.53
C GLY A 218 21.12 17.65 13.36
N PRO A 219 21.49 18.38 12.30
CA PRO A 219 22.21 17.83 11.18
C PRO A 219 23.67 17.52 11.55
N LEU A 220 24.21 16.43 11.01
CA LEU A 220 25.61 16.07 11.16
C LEU A 220 26.47 17.02 10.30
N THR A 221 27.07 18.02 10.94
CA THR A 221 28.03 18.91 10.29
C THR A 221 29.44 18.31 10.29
N ALA A 222 30.24 18.59 9.26
CA ALA A 222 31.62 18.09 9.14
C ALA A 222 32.58 18.56 10.26
N LEU A 223 32.18 19.58 11.03
CA LEU A 223 32.94 20.05 12.19
C LEU A 223 32.64 19.17 13.40
N LYS A 224 33.68 18.57 13.99
CA LYS A 224 33.59 17.93 15.31
C LYS A 224 33.16 18.97 16.33
N ARG A 225 31.88 18.93 16.71
CA ARG A 225 31.32 19.69 17.81
C ARG A 225 30.87 18.70 18.87
N ASP A 226 31.11 19.04 20.12
CA ASP A 226 30.52 18.31 21.24
C ASP A 226 29.05 18.70 21.32
N VAL A 227 28.17 17.72 21.20
CA VAL A 227 26.73 17.92 21.31
C VAL A 227 26.26 17.33 22.63
N VAL A 228 25.61 18.15 23.44
CA VAL A 228 25.14 17.75 24.77
C VAL A 228 23.68 17.33 24.67
N CYS A 229 23.36 16.14 25.18
CA CYS A 229 21.99 15.64 25.28
C CYS A 229 21.75 15.10 26.69
N CYS A 230 20.63 15.47 27.33
CA CYS A 230 20.20 14.94 28.63
C CYS A 230 21.28 15.01 29.75
N ASN A 231 22.10 16.06 29.75
CA ASN A 231 23.22 16.23 30.69
C ASN A 231 24.35 15.18 30.56
N MET A 232 24.38 14.42 29.45
CA MET A 232 25.53 13.60 29.04
C MET A 232 26.20 14.18 27.79
N MET A 233 27.53 14.21 27.81
CA MET A 233 28.34 14.69 26.71
C MET A 233 28.48 13.58 25.67
N LEU A 234 27.82 13.71 24.51
CA LEU A 234 28.03 12.80 23.40
C LEU A 234 29.27 13.28 22.63
N LYS A 235 30.39 12.59 22.82
CA LYS A 235 31.56 12.81 21.96
C LYS A 235 31.19 12.33 20.57
N SER A 236 31.29 13.21 19.58
CA SER A 236 31.18 12.87 18.16
C SER A 236 32.29 11.88 17.78
N LEU A 237 32.05 10.59 18.02
CA LEU A 237 32.76 9.53 17.33
C LEU A 237 31.96 9.24 16.07
N ALA A 238 32.62 9.45 14.94
CA ALA A 238 32.17 9.12 13.58
C ALA A 238 32.02 7.59 13.37
N GLN A 239 31.38 6.91 14.31
CA GLN A 239 31.19 5.48 14.36
C GLN A 239 29.76 5.18 14.84
N MET A 240 28.76 5.58 14.05
CA MET A 240 27.42 4.99 14.14
C MET A 240 26.89 4.75 12.74
N THR A 241 27.04 3.49 12.34
CA THR A 241 26.13 2.73 11.45
C THR A 241 25.61 3.47 10.22
N THR A 242 26.41 3.47 9.15
CA THR A 242 25.83 3.28 7.81
C THR A 242 25.20 1.89 7.78
N THR A 243 23.88 1.79 7.94
CA THR A 243 23.16 0.59 7.50
C THR A 243 23.14 0.61 5.99
N GLU A 244 24.20 0.07 5.37
CA GLU A 244 24.15 -0.39 3.98
C GLU A 244 25.35 -1.32 3.67
N THR A 245 25.05 -2.38 2.92
CA THR A 245 25.92 -3.28 2.15
C THR A 245 26.55 -4.52 2.82
N LEU A 246 25.98 -5.66 2.37
CA LEU A 246 26.48 -7.04 2.26
C LEU A 246 28.01 -7.24 2.34
N PRO A 247 28.51 -8.29 3.03
CA PRO A 247 29.86 -8.78 2.79
C PRO A 247 29.89 -9.73 1.60
N SER A 248 30.61 -9.30 0.58
CA SER A 248 31.18 -10.10 -0.50
C SER A 248 32.01 -11.28 0.04
N ASN A 249 31.66 -12.47 -0.44
CA ASN A 249 32.56 -13.47 -1.00
C ASN A 249 33.88 -13.77 -0.24
N SER A 250 33.86 -14.84 0.55
CA SER A 250 35.07 -15.56 0.98
C SER A 250 34.98 -17.02 0.51
N LEU A 251 35.65 -17.31 -0.61
CA LEU A 251 35.98 -18.67 -1.06
C LEU A 251 36.94 -19.35 -0.07
N PRO A 252 36.65 -20.58 0.39
CA PRO A 252 37.68 -21.46 0.91
C PRO A 252 38.33 -22.28 -0.22
N LYS A 253 39.67 -22.34 -0.17
CA LYS A 253 40.52 -23.21 -0.97
C LYS A 253 40.25 -24.68 -0.63
N SER A 254 39.99 -25.51 -1.64
CA SER A 254 40.47 -26.90 -1.65
C SER A 254 40.64 -27.42 -3.08
N MET A 255 41.88 -27.60 -3.50
CA MET A 255 42.26 -28.45 -4.63
C MET A 255 42.63 -29.82 -4.09
N ALA A 256 42.04 -30.89 -4.63
CA ALA A 256 42.72 -32.18 -4.82
C ALA A 256 41.91 -33.08 -5.77
N ALA A 257 42.66 -33.70 -6.69
CA ALA A 257 42.37 -34.88 -7.51
C ALA A 257 41.31 -34.69 -8.62
N ASP A 258 41.45 -35.21 -9.84
CA ASP A 258 42.49 -35.93 -10.58
C ASP A 258 41.88 -36.15 -11.97
N LEU A 259 42.67 -36.06 -13.05
CA LEU A 259 42.58 -36.88 -14.29
C LEU A 259 43.34 -36.26 -15.47
N ARG A 260 44.60 -36.69 -15.51
CA ARG A 260 45.52 -36.94 -16.63
C ARG A 260 45.03 -37.00 -18.10
N ILE A 261 45.90 -36.39 -18.94
CA ILE A 261 46.50 -36.87 -20.24
C ILE A 261 45.69 -36.61 -21.54
N PRO A 262 46.31 -36.42 -22.75
CA PRO A 262 47.74 -36.37 -23.16
C PRO A 262 48.19 -35.12 -23.95
N THR A 263 49.51 -34.95 -24.05
CA THR A 263 50.28 -34.09 -24.98
C THR A 263 50.54 -34.76 -26.35
N PRO A 264 50.97 -33.98 -27.35
CA PRO A 264 51.92 -34.46 -28.36
C PRO A 264 53.17 -33.55 -28.45
N GLY A 265 54.36 -34.15 -28.60
CA GLY A 265 55.61 -33.45 -28.90
C GLY A 265 56.77 -33.83 -28.00
#